data_AF-A0A960S6M2-F1
#
_entry.id   AF-A0A960S6M2-F1
#
_cell.length_a   1.000
_cell.length_b   1.000
_cell.length_c   1.000
_cell.angle_alpha   90.00
_cell.angle_beta   90.00
_cell.angle_gamma   90.00
#
_symmetry.space_group_name_H-M   'P 1'
#
loop_
_entity.id
_entity.type
_entity.pdbx_description
1 polymer ?
#
loop_
_entity_poly.entity_id
_entity_poly.type
_entity_poly.pdbx_seq_one_letter_code
_entity_poly.pdbx_strand_id
1 'polypeptide(L)'
;MDLAKLIEELEKLSLPYFDYAIDRLYLGHQLAVLKILSKDNRLWKQITHMRSSAIAPNLPAKGLQTSVLTALLTPLRQVVGSCFATAPAIAIQRHHVERFLEDIEALLHRGQITRIISGQEFVAPLNSMVFKNMPFDLALLRAWEYTLASFSDYNLDFYRHNLVACLGMRPEEESGIGKLIFNYVSGRLEAQNARVEEHQKEVEQSYGQLKMEEHFFSEASSLDAARRHKANWRMQAYQFESAQDRRDEAYDAAKHYAEFFKFIVENY
;
A
#
# COMPACT_ATOMS: atom_id res chain seq x y z
N MET A 1 9.47 -15.59 11.97
CA MET A 1 9.63 -14.55 13.00
C MET A 1 9.47 -15.23 14.35
N ASP A 2 10.45 -15.12 15.25
CA ASP A 2 10.37 -15.68 16.59
C ASP A 2 9.57 -14.73 17.49
N LEU A 3 8.30 -15.07 17.74
CA LEU A 3 7.38 -14.25 18.53
C LEU A 3 7.87 -14.06 19.98
N ALA A 4 8.58 -15.05 20.55
CA ALA A 4 9.10 -14.96 21.91
C ALA A 4 10.19 -13.88 21.99
N LYS A 5 11.11 -13.88 21.02
CA LYS A 5 12.14 -12.84 20.89
C LYS A 5 11.54 -11.45 20.67
N LEU A 6 10.50 -11.33 19.83
CA LEU A 6 9.82 -10.05 19.61
C LEU A 6 9.15 -9.51 20.89
N ILE A 7 8.48 -10.38 21.65
CA ILE A 7 7.87 -10.00 22.93
C ILE A 7 8.93 -9.53 23.91
N GLU A 8 10.06 -10.24 24.01
CA GLU A 8 11.17 -9.87 24.89
C GLU A 8 11.75 -8.48 24.56
N GLU A 9 11.95 -8.17 23.27
CA GLU A 9 12.44 -6.86 22.84
C GLU A 9 11.43 -5.73 23.10
N LEU A 10 10.14 -5.99 22.86
CA LEU A 10 9.07 -5.03 23.16
C LEU A 10 8.91 -4.77 24.67
N GLU A 11 9.11 -5.80 25.51
CA GLU A 11 9.11 -5.64 26.97
C GLU A 11 10.29 -4.77 27.45
N LYS A 12 11.48 -4.91 26.86
CA LYS A 12 12.65 -4.05 27.15
C LYS A 12 12.37 -2.58 26.80
N LEU A 13 11.68 -2.32 25.70
CA LEU A 13 11.29 -0.96 25.28
C LEU A 13 10.26 -0.32 26.22
N SER A 14 9.40 -1.14 26.87
CA SER A 14 8.35 -0.66 27.77
C SER A 14 8.84 -0.04 29.09
N LEU A 15 10.10 -0.30 29.48
CA LEU A 15 10.60 -0.04 30.83
C LEU A 15 11.25 1.34 31.04
N PRO A 16 11.86 2.00 30.03
CA PRO A 16 12.33 3.40 30.20
C PRO A 16 11.95 4.41 29.09
N TYR A 17 11.45 4.01 27.91
CA TYR A 17 11.44 4.89 26.73
C TYR A 17 10.10 5.57 26.39
N PHE A 18 9.02 5.28 27.12
CA PHE A 18 7.70 5.85 26.85
C PHE A 18 7.29 6.87 27.91
N ASP A 19 7.55 8.14 27.59
CA ASP A 19 7.20 9.30 28.43
C ASP A 19 5.70 9.63 28.42
N TYR A 20 4.95 9.20 27.40
CA TYR A 20 3.51 9.48 27.30
C TYR A 20 2.65 8.28 27.68
N ALA A 21 1.58 8.53 28.45
CA ALA A 21 0.61 7.52 28.87
C ALA A 21 -0.05 6.79 27.69
N ILE A 22 -0.19 7.47 26.55
CA ILE A 22 -0.76 6.93 25.32
C ILE A 22 0.13 5.84 24.72
N ASP A 23 1.45 6.03 24.75
CA ASP A 23 2.38 5.08 24.15
C ASP A 23 2.50 3.82 25.00
N ARG A 24 2.43 3.95 26.33
CA ARG A 24 2.34 2.80 27.25
C ARG A 24 1.07 1.99 27.04
N LEU A 25 -0.07 2.66 26.79
CA LEU A 25 -1.34 1.99 26.46
C LEU A 25 -1.25 1.24 25.13
N TYR A 26 -0.58 1.82 24.14
CA TYR A 26 -0.41 1.22 22.82
C TYR A 26 0.51 -0.03 22.88
N LEU A 27 1.69 0.12 23.47
CA LEU A 27 2.63 -0.99 23.63
C LEU A 27 2.08 -2.09 24.54
N GLY A 28 1.38 -1.71 25.61
CA GLY A 28 0.73 -2.66 26.52
C GLY A 28 -0.32 -3.53 25.81
N HIS A 29 -1.12 -2.93 24.91
CA HIS A 29 -2.07 -3.67 24.07
C HIS A 29 -1.36 -4.63 23.12
N GLN A 30 -0.35 -4.15 22.39
CA GLN A 30 0.41 -4.97 21.46
C GLN A 30 1.06 -6.16 22.16
N LEU A 31 1.69 -5.94 23.32
CA LEU A 31 2.28 -7.00 24.14
C LEU A 31 1.22 -8.01 24.60
N ALA A 32 0.05 -7.55 25.05
CA ALA A 32 -1.03 -8.42 25.49
C ALA A 32 -1.52 -9.33 24.35
N VAL A 33 -1.76 -8.75 23.17
CA VAL A 33 -2.17 -9.50 21.96
C VAL A 33 -1.09 -10.49 21.53
N LEU A 34 0.18 -10.05 21.45
CA LEU A 34 1.28 -10.92 21.03
C LEU A 34 1.48 -12.09 22.00
N LYS A 35 1.32 -11.87 23.31
CA LYS A 35 1.33 -12.95 24.33
C LYS A 35 0.19 -13.95 24.16
N ILE A 36 -0.98 -13.50 23.70
CA ILE A 36 -2.10 -14.40 23.39
C ILE A 36 -1.75 -15.22 22.14
N LEU A 37 -1.29 -14.57 21.07
CA LEU A 37 -0.91 -15.23 19.82
C LEU A 37 0.26 -16.21 20.00
N SER A 38 1.22 -15.91 20.88
CA SER A 38 2.35 -16.79 21.17
C SER A 38 1.95 -18.04 21.95
N LYS A 39 0.86 -17.97 22.72
CA LYS A 39 0.33 -19.09 23.52
C LYS A 39 -0.63 -19.97 22.72
N ASP A 40 -1.35 -19.39 21.76
CA ASP A 40 -2.31 -20.12 20.94
C ASP A 40 -1.97 -20.09 19.44
N ASN A 41 -1.31 -21.15 19.01
CA ASN A 41 -0.92 -21.34 17.61
C ASN A 41 -2.14 -21.50 16.66
N ARG A 42 -3.35 -21.77 17.18
CA ARG A 42 -4.57 -21.84 16.35
C ARG A 42 -4.93 -20.46 15.80
N LEU A 43 -4.80 -19.42 16.63
CA LEU A 43 -5.08 -18.03 16.24
C LEU A 43 -4.10 -17.55 15.16
N TRP A 44 -2.82 -17.89 15.32
CA TRP A 44 -1.81 -17.60 14.31
C TRP A 44 -2.09 -18.32 12.98
N LYS A 45 -2.52 -19.59 13.05
CA LYS A 45 -2.98 -20.34 11.88
C LYS A 45 -4.20 -19.67 11.25
N GLN A 46 -5.18 -19.23 12.03
CA GLN A 46 -6.36 -18.55 11.51
C GLN A 46 -5.96 -17.29 10.71
N ILE A 47 -5.10 -16.44 11.27
CA ILE A 47 -4.59 -15.25 10.56
C ILE A 47 -3.88 -15.65 9.27
N THR A 48 -2.90 -16.56 9.34
CA THR A 48 -2.10 -16.98 8.17
C THR A 48 -2.87 -17.77 7.12
N HIS A 49 -4.03 -18.33 7.46
CA HIS A 49 -4.90 -19.04 6.53
C HIS A 49 -6.08 -18.20 6.05
N MET A 50 -6.26 -16.96 6.53
CA MET A 50 -7.27 -16.06 5.98
C MET A 50 -7.00 -15.82 4.48
N ARG A 51 -8.07 -15.95 3.69
CA ARG A 51 -8.05 -15.76 2.24
C ARG A 51 -9.00 -14.65 1.83
N SER A 52 -8.73 -14.08 0.66
CA SER A 52 -9.64 -13.16 -0.03
C SER A 52 -11.02 -13.79 -0.17
N SER A 53 -12.04 -13.05 0.26
CA SER A 53 -13.43 -13.50 0.22
C SER A 53 -14.11 -13.17 -1.11
N ALA A 54 -15.38 -13.59 -1.25
CA ALA A 54 -16.22 -13.20 -2.39
C ALA A 54 -16.41 -11.68 -2.52
N ILE A 55 -16.24 -10.92 -1.43
CA ILE A 55 -16.43 -9.46 -1.39
C ILE A 55 -15.17 -8.73 -1.88
N ALA A 56 -13.99 -9.34 -1.76
CA ALA A 56 -12.71 -8.76 -2.20
C ALA A 56 -11.81 -9.82 -2.87
N PRO A 57 -12.22 -10.39 -4.02
CA PRO A 57 -11.57 -11.55 -4.63
C PRO A 57 -10.15 -11.26 -5.13
N ASN A 58 -9.81 -9.98 -5.36
CA ASN A 58 -8.52 -9.55 -5.89
C ASN A 58 -7.50 -9.16 -4.81
N LEU A 59 -7.84 -9.29 -3.52
CA LEU A 59 -6.93 -8.89 -2.45
C LEU A 59 -5.85 -9.96 -2.22
N PRO A 60 -4.55 -9.65 -2.34
CA PRO A 60 -3.49 -10.63 -2.10
C PRO A 60 -3.56 -11.15 -0.66
N ALA A 61 -3.41 -12.47 -0.48
CA ALA A 61 -3.50 -13.11 0.84
C ALA A 61 -2.55 -12.49 1.88
N LYS A 62 -1.32 -12.15 1.48
CA LYS A 62 -0.35 -11.47 2.34
C LYS A 62 -0.83 -10.09 2.80
N GLY A 63 -1.45 -9.32 1.90
CA GLY A 63 -2.01 -8.02 2.23
C GLY A 63 -3.18 -8.14 3.23
N LEU A 64 -4.05 -9.12 3.03
CA LEU A 64 -5.14 -9.40 3.96
C LEU A 64 -4.62 -9.78 5.36
N GLN A 65 -3.65 -10.69 5.42
CA GLN A 65 -3.02 -11.13 6.68
C GLN A 65 -2.40 -9.96 7.44
N THR A 66 -1.67 -9.10 6.72
CA THR A 66 -1.11 -7.87 7.29
C THR A 66 -2.21 -6.96 7.82
N SER A 67 -3.27 -6.71 7.06
CA SER A 67 -4.38 -5.86 7.52
C SER A 67 -5.08 -6.39 8.76
N VAL A 68 -5.31 -7.70 8.84
CA VAL A 68 -5.90 -8.36 10.01
C VAL A 68 -5.01 -8.22 11.23
N LEU A 69 -3.70 -8.47 11.05
CA LEU A 69 -2.72 -8.35 12.12
C LEU A 69 -2.60 -6.89 12.60
N THR A 70 -2.57 -5.94 11.68
CA THR A 70 -2.55 -4.50 11.99
C THR A 70 -3.81 -4.08 12.74
N ALA A 71 -5.00 -4.52 12.30
CA ALA A 71 -6.25 -4.24 13.00
C ALA A 71 -6.29 -4.84 14.41
N LEU A 72 -5.67 -6.00 14.62
CA LEU A 72 -5.58 -6.64 15.92
C LEU A 72 -4.58 -5.93 16.86
N LEU A 73 -3.43 -5.50 16.32
CA LEU A 73 -2.35 -4.84 17.09
C LEU A 73 -2.60 -3.36 17.33
N THR A 74 -3.53 -2.73 16.62
CA THR A 74 -3.88 -1.32 16.80
C THR A 74 -5.04 -1.22 17.80
N PRO A 75 -4.83 -0.76 19.05
CA PRO A 75 -5.88 -0.71 20.06
C PRO A 75 -7.04 0.16 19.60
N LEU A 76 -8.24 -0.41 19.64
CA LEU A 76 -9.47 0.34 19.48
C LEU A 76 -9.60 1.37 20.60
N ARG A 77 -10.14 2.55 20.27
CA ARG A 77 -10.36 3.64 21.22
C ARG A 77 -11.82 4.08 21.14
N GLN A 78 -12.35 4.53 22.27
CA GLN A 78 -13.66 5.18 22.27
C GLN A 78 -13.47 6.62 21.78
N VAL A 79 -14.27 7.03 20.81
CA VAL A 79 -14.46 8.45 20.50
C VAL A 79 -15.75 8.94 21.15
N VAL A 80 -15.73 10.21 21.55
CA VAL A 80 -16.83 10.90 22.23
C VAL A 80 -18.11 10.75 21.39
N GLY A 81 -19.17 10.22 21.99
CA GLY A 81 -20.47 10.00 21.33
C GLY A 81 -20.81 8.54 20.98
N SER A 82 -19.84 7.61 21.04
CA SER A 82 -20.05 6.19 20.68
C SER A 82 -19.75 5.20 21.81
N CYS A 83 -19.75 5.62 23.08
CA CYS A 83 -19.23 4.85 24.21
C CYS A 83 -19.85 3.45 24.40
N PHE A 84 -21.16 3.31 24.26
CA PHE A 84 -21.88 2.03 24.45
C PHE A 84 -21.55 0.97 23.40
N ALA A 85 -21.19 1.46 22.24
CA ALA A 85 -21.02 0.70 21.04
C ALA A 85 -19.56 0.20 20.94
N THR A 86 -18.60 1.11 21.11
CA THR A 86 -17.16 0.85 20.99
C THR A 86 -16.59 0.05 22.16
N ALA A 87 -17.15 0.17 23.37
CA ALA A 87 -16.67 -0.57 24.54
C ALA A 87 -16.68 -2.10 24.34
N PRO A 88 -17.78 -2.73 23.86
CA PRO A 88 -17.79 -4.15 23.50
C PRO A 88 -16.72 -4.54 22.48
N ALA A 89 -16.50 -3.75 21.44
CA ALA A 89 -15.50 -4.03 20.40
C ALA A 89 -14.07 -3.96 20.97
N ILE A 90 -13.78 -2.96 21.80
CA ILE A 90 -12.51 -2.83 22.54
C ILE A 90 -12.31 -4.02 23.46
N ALA A 91 -13.34 -4.42 24.22
CA ALA A 91 -13.27 -5.58 25.11
C ALA A 91 -13.02 -6.88 24.34
N ILE A 92 -13.68 -7.06 23.19
CA ILE A 92 -13.46 -8.21 22.31
C ILE A 92 -12.01 -8.21 21.79
N GLN A 93 -11.51 -7.08 21.28
CA GLN A 93 -10.14 -6.99 20.77
C GLN A 93 -9.10 -7.27 21.86
N ARG A 94 -9.31 -6.77 23.08
CA ARG A 94 -8.34 -6.91 24.19
C ARG A 94 -8.38 -8.27 24.86
N HIS A 95 -9.56 -8.85 25.04
CA HIS A 95 -9.76 -10.00 25.91
C HIS A 95 -10.23 -11.25 25.17
N HIS A 96 -10.76 -11.11 23.97
CA HIS A 96 -11.34 -12.19 23.18
C HIS A 96 -10.83 -12.15 21.73
N VAL A 97 -9.51 -12.23 21.56
CA VAL A 97 -8.82 -12.18 20.25
C VAL A 97 -9.39 -13.19 19.25
N GLU A 98 -9.72 -14.41 19.71
CA GLU A 98 -10.39 -15.41 18.87
C GLU A 98 -11.70 -14.89 18.29
N ARG A 99 -12.55 -14.30 19.14
CA ARG A 99 -13.82 -13.72 18.70
C ARG A 99 -13.63 -12.56 17.76
N PHE A 100 -12.60 -11.74 17.98
CA PHE A 100 -12.23 -10.67 17.05
C PHE A 100 -11.91 -11.23 15.66
N LEU A 101 -11.12 -12.30 15.58
CA LEU A 101 -10.78 -12.94 14.30
C LEU A 101 -11.99 -13.57 13.62
N GLU A 102 -12.87 -14.23 14.38
CA GLU A 102 -14.15 -14.75 13.86
C GLU A 102 -15.03 -13.63 13.27
N ASP A 103 -15.04 -12.46 13.90
CA ASP A 103 -15.81 -11.31 13.41
C ASP A 103 -15.24 -10.75 12.13
N ILE A 104 -13.91 -10.59 12.05
CA ILE A 104 -13.24 -10.17 10.82
C ILE A 104 -13.51 -11.17 9.69
N GLU A 105 -13.43 -12.46 9.99
CA GLU A 105 -13.74 -13.51 9.02
C GLU A 105 -15.20 -13.48 8.56
N ALA A 106 -16.13 -13.25 9.49
CA ALA A 106 -17.56 -13.07 9.20
C ALA A 106 -17.82 -11.87 8.28
N LEU A 107 -17.18 -10.73 8.57
CA LEU A 107 -17.29 -9.53 7.75
C LEU A 107 -16.72 -9.76 6.36
N LEU A 108 -15.55 -10.38 6.24
CA LEU A 108 -14.92 -10.65 4.96
C LEU A 108 -15.78 -11.60 4.13
N HIS A 109 -16.24 -12.72 4.69
CA HIS A 109 -16.92 -13.76 3.93
C HIS A 109 -18.41 -13.50 3.70
N ARG A 110 -19.12 -13.03 4.73
CA ARG A 110 -20.57 -12.86 4.71
C ARG A 110 -20.99 -11.41 4.52
N GLY A 111 -20.05 -10.46 4.66
CA GLY A 111 -20.40 -9.05 4.69
C GLY A 111 -21.28 -8.72 5.88
N GLN A 112 -21.30 -9.55 6.93
CA GLN A 112 -22.11 -9.33 8.12
C GLN A 112 -21.62 -10.14 9.32
N ILE A 113 -21.86 -9.60 10.52
CA ILE A 113 -21.64 -10.26 11.80
C ILE A 113 -22.98 -10.65 12.40
N THR A 114 -23.04 -11.84 13.01
CA THR A 114 -24.21 -12.32 13.76
C THR A 114 -23.89 -12.45 15.25
N ARG A 115 -24.87 -12.16 16.11
CA ARG A 115 -24.84 -12.35 17.56
C ARG A 115 -26.13 -12.98 18.05
N ILE A 116 -26.03 -13.85 19.04
CA ILE A 116 -27.21 -14.35 19.76
C ILE A 116 -27.15 -13.75 21.16
N ILE A 117 -28.11 -12.91 21.51
CA ILE A 117 -28.22 -12.27 22.82
C ILE A 117 -29.58 -12.64 23.38
N SER A 118 -29.62 -13.29 24.55
CA SER A 118 -30.86 -13.73 25.20
C SER A 118 -31.77 -14.59 24.29
N GLY A 119 -31.16 -15.45 23.45
CA GLY A 119 -31.87 -16.31 22.51
C GLY A 119 -32.36 -15.63 21.24
N GLN A 120 -32.15 -14.31 21.10
CA GLN A 120 -32.49 -13.56 19.90
C GLN A 120 -31.25 -13.36 19.02
N GLU A 121 -31.41 -13.61 17.72
CA GLU A 121 -30.36 -13.39 16.72
C GLU A 121 -30.35 -11.92 16.25
N PHE A 122 -29.17 -11.32 16.22
CA PHE A 122 -28.89 -9.97 15.76
C PHE A 122 -27.87 -10.04 14.64
N VAL A 123 -28.19 -9.47 13.48
CA VAL A 123 -27.33 -9.46 12.29
C VAL A 123 -26.92 -8.02 11.98
N ALA A 124 -25.65 -7.81 11.69
CA ALA A 124 -25.03 -6.51 11.44
C ALA A 124 -24.19 -6.55 10.15
N PRO A 125 -24.69 -6.00 9.01
CA PRO A 125 -23.98 -6.03 7.73
C PRO A 125 -22.90 -4.94 7.58
N LEU A 126 -21.93 -5.17 6.68
CA LEU A 126 -20.74 -4.37 6.40
C LEU A 126 -21.02 -3.12 5.53
N ASN A 127 -22.20 -3.01 4.88
CA ASN A 127 -22.53 -1.88 4.00
C ASN A 127 -23.96 -1.35 4.17
N SER A 128 -24.10 -0.03 4.06
CA SER A 128 -25.18 0.84 4.53
C SER A 128 -26.29 1.18 3.51
N MET A 129 -26.28 0.64 2.29
CA MET A 129 -27.36 0.96 1.31
C MET A 129 -28.75 0.40 1.65
N VAL A 130 -28.87 -0.44 2.68
CA VAL A 130 -30.15 -1.08 3.09
C VAL A 130 -30.89 -0.29 4.19
N PHE A 131 -30.28 0.74 4.80
CA PHE A 131 -30.74 1.27 6.09
C PHE A 131 -31.62 2.51 6.07
N LYS A 132 -32.14 2.96 4.92
CA LYS A 132 -33.11 4.07 4.92
C LYS A 132 -34.41 3.76 5.69
N ASN A 133 -34.72 2.49 5.98
CA ASN A 133 -36.04 2.08 6.50
C ASN A 133 -36.02 1.08 7.68
N MET A 134 -34.92 0.91 8.43
CA MET A 134 -34.91 -0.02 9.58
C MET A 134 -35.14 0.70 10.93
N PRO A 135 -36.03 0.20 11.82
CA PRO A 135 -36.48 0.96 13.00
C PRO A 135 -35.58 0.83 14.25
N PHE A 136 -34.42 0.19 14.16
CA PHE A 136 -33.58 -0.08 15.32
C PHE A 136 -32.13 0.31 15.09
N ASP A 137 -31.70 1.32 15.85
CA ASP A 137 -30.31 1.76 16.00
C ASP A 137 -29.46 0.67 16.66
N LEU A 138 -28.77 -0.13 15.86
CA LEU A 138 -27.87 -1.18 16.35
C LEU A 138 -26.54 -0.58 16.81
N ALA A 139 -26.41 -0.43 18.14
CA ALA A 139 -25.24 0.14 18.79
C ALA A 139 -23.92 -0.52 18.36
N LEU A 140 -23.85 -1.84 18.19
CA LEU A 140 -22.60 -2.52 17.80
C LEU A 140 -22.13 -2.18 16.37
N LEU A 141 -23.05 -1.82 15.47
CA LEU A 141 -22.72 -1.40 14.11
C LEU A 141 -22.29 0.06 14.08
N ARG A 142 -23.03 0.94 14.79
CA ARG A 142 -22.55 2.29 15.09
C ARG A 142 -21.20 2.26 15.80
N ALA A 143 -20.86 1.23 16.57
CA ALA A 143 -19.55 1.09 17.20
C ALA A 143 -18.44 0.98 16.19
N TRP A 144 -18.65 0.13 15.20
CA TRP A 144 -17.68 -0.20 14.18
C TRP A 144 -17.63 0.90 13.12
N GLU A 145 -18.78 1.48 12.76
CA GLU A 145 -18.87 2.71 11.96
C GLU A 145 -18.25 3.90 12.68
N TYR A 146 -18.53 4.12 13.97
CA TYR A 146 -17.87 5.17 14.73
C TYR A 146 -16.41 4.84 14.96
N THR A 147 -15.98 3.57 15.06
CA THR A 147 -14.57 3.19 15.11
C THR A 147 -13.87 3.49 13.78
N LEU A 148 -14.51 3.21 12.65
CA LEU A 148 -14.08 3.60 11.31
C LEU A 148 -14.13 5.11 11.09
N ALA A 149 -15.14 5.80 11.64
CA ALA A 149 -15.29 7.25 11.67
C ALA A 149 -14.24 7.89 12.61
N SER A 150 -13.85 7.21 13.69
CA SER A 150 -12.79 7.58 14.62
C SER A 150 -11.41 7.39 14.00
N PHE A 151 -11.28 6.43 13.08
CA PHE A 151 -10.11 6.33 12.21
C PHE A 151 -10.07 7.44 11.15
N SER A 152 -11.20 8.08 10.86
CA SER A 152 -11.29 9.18 9.88
C SER A 152 -11.44 10.57 10.48
N ASP A 153 -11.73 10.71 11.78
CA ASP A 153 -11.88 11.99 12.45
C ASP A 153 -11.07 12.08 13.75
N TYR A 154 -10.25 13.13 13.76
CA TYR A 154 -9.43 13.70 14.83
C TYR A 154 -7.96 13.20 14.97
N ASN A 155 -7.11 13.95 14.27
CA ASN A 155 -5.65 13.90 14.12
C ASN A 155 -5.13 12.84 13.13
N LEU A 156 -5.63 12.94 11.89
CA LEU A 156 -5.09 12.26 10.72
C LEU A 156 -3.57 12.31 10.67
N ASP A 157 -2.93 13.41 11.08
CA ASP A 157 -1.48 13.53 11.05
C ASP A 157 -0.78 12.61 12.05
N PHE A 158 -1.28 12.48 13.28
CA PHE A 158 -0.69 11.56 14.29
C PHE A 158 -0.86 10.08 13.90
N TYR A 159 -2.02 9.71 13.37
CA TYR A 159 -2.28 8.32 12.96
C TYR A 159 -1.63 7.97 11.62
N ARG A 160 -1.61 8.91 10.67
CA ARG A 160 -0.78 8.80 9.46
C ARG A 160 0.67 8.64 9.86
N HIS A 161 1.18 9.46 10.78
CA HIS A 161 2.55 9.34 11.28
C HIS A 161 2.83 7.96 11.89
N ASN A 162 1.94 7.45 12.75
CA ASN A 162 2.09 6.11 13.33
C ASN A 162 1.95 4.98 12.32
N LEU A 163 1.06 5.10 11.34
CA LEU A 163 0.90 4.12 10.27
C LEU A 163 2.13 4.12 9.34
N VAL A 164 2.60 5.30 8.96
CA VAL A 164 3.83 5.53 8.17
C VAL A 164 5.05 4.96 8.91
N ALA A 165 5.14 5.19 10.22
CA ALA A 165 6.18 4.62 11.08
C ALA A 165 6.06 3.10 11.22
N CYS A 166 4.87 2.55 11.47
CA CYS A 166 4.68 1.09 11.63
C CYS A 166 4.87 0.31 10.33
N LEU A 167 4.56 0.92 9.18
CA LEU A 167 4.82 0.35 7.86
C LEU A 167 6.28 0.48 7.44
N GLY A 168 7.07 1.27 8.16
CA GLY A 168 8.44 1.63 7.80
C GLY A 168 8.49 2.26 6.41
N MET A 169 7.73 3.34 6.22
CA MET A 169 7.67 4.09 4.95
C MET A 169 8.96 4.86 4.63
N ARG A 170 9.83 5.04 5.62
CA ARG A 170 11.15 5.65 5.46
C ARG A 170 12.07 4.73 4.66
N PRO A 171 12.72 5.21 3.59
CA PRO A 171 13.68 4.41 2.81
C PRO A 171 14.91 3.94 3.59
N GLU A 172 15.18 4.53 4.75
CA GLU A 172 16.29 4.17 5.64
C GLU A 172 15.98 2.92 6.49
N GLU A 173 14.70 2.57 6.65
CA GLU A 173 14.27 1.42 7.44
C GLU A 173 14.35 0.13 6.61
N GLU A 174 15.41 -0.65 6.81
CA GLU A 174 15.79 -1.79 5.98
C GLU A 174 14.71 -2.89 5.85
N SER A 175 13.83 -3.00 6.85
CA SER A 175 12.71 -3.96 6.90
C SER A 175 11.34 -3.36 6.58
N GLY A 176 11.28 -2.05 6.28
CA GLY A 176 10.06 -1.30 6.01
C GLY A 176 9.56 -1.42 4.57
N ILE A 177 8.27 -1.18 4.35
CA ILE A 177 7.67 -1.16 3.01
C ILE A 177 8.21 0.00 2.17
N GLY A 178 8.62 1.09 2.82
CA GLY A 178 9.28 2.24 2.20
C GLY A 178 10.54 1.86 1.47
N LYS A 179 11.41 1.05 2.09
CA LYS A 179 12.62 0.52 1.45
C LYS A 179 12.29 -0.32 0.22
N LEU A 180 11.25 -1.16 0.28
CA LEU A 180 10.81 -1.98 -0.85
C LEU A 180 10.31 -1.12 -2.02
N ILE A 181 9.47 -0.13 -1.73
CA ILE A 181 8.95 0.81 -2.72
C ILE A 181 10.10 1.63 -3.31
N PHE A 182 10.99 2.15 -2.46
CA PHE A 182 12.19 2.89 -2.89
C PHE A 182 13.05 2.04 -3.82
N ASN A 183 13.42 0.83 -3.42
CA ASN A 183 14.27 -0.04 -4.24
C ASN A 183 13.60 -0.37 -5.58
N TYR A 184 12.29 -0.60 -5.58
CA TYR A 184 11.54 -0.85 -6.80
C TYR A 184 11.52 0.37 -7.72
N VAL A 185 11.12 1.53 -7.21
CA VAL A 185 11.00 2.76 -8.01
C VAL A 185 12.37 3.24 -8.49
N SER A 186 13.39 3.24 -7.62
CA SER A 186 14.76 3.59 -7.98
C SER A 186 15.32 2.65 -9.05
N GLY A 187 15.15 1.34 -8.88
CA GLY A 187 15.59 0.37 -9.90
C GLY A 187 14.87 0.54 -11.24
N ARG A 188 13.58 0.92 -11.23
CA ARG A 188 12.83 1.22 -12.46
C ARG A 188 13.29 2.53 -13.10
N LEU A 189 13.56 3.56 -12.30
CA LEU A 189 14.06 4.85 -12.75
C LEU A 189 15.47 4.71 -13.37
N GLU A 190 16.38 4.01 -12.71
CA GLU A 190 17.71 3.68 -13.23
C GLU A 190 17.62 2.94 -14.56
N ALA A 191 16.73 1.93 -14.64
CA ALA A 191 16.51 1.20 -15.88
C ALA A 191 15.95 2.07 -17.02
N GLN A 192 15.07 3.03 -16.73
CA GLN A 192 14.59 3.95 -17.77
C GLN A 192 15.66 4.98 -18.16
N ASN A 193 16.42 5.52 -17.21
CA ASN A 193 17.52 6.44 -17.52
C ASN A 193 18.58 5.77 -18.40
N ALA A 194 18.91 4.50 -18.13
CA ALA A 194 19.81 3.73 -18.97
C ALA A 194 19.27 3.58 -20.41
N ARG A 195 17.96 3.36 -20.57
CA ARG A 195 17.31 3.31 -21.89
C ARG A 195 17.29 4.68 -22.59
N VAL A 196 17.06 5.75 -21.85
CA VAL A 196 17.14 7.12 -22.40
C VAL A 196 18.55 7.38 -22.92
N GLU A 197 19.60 7.02 -22.18
CA GLU A 197 20.99 7.16 -22.65
C GLU A 197 21.29 6.28 -23.88
N GLU A 198 20.78 5.06 -23.91
CA GLU A 198 20.92 4.15 -25.06
C GLU A 198 20.25 4.73 -26.30
N HIS A 199 18.98 5.13 -26.20
CA HIS A 199 18.24 5.73 -27.32
C HIS A 199 18.79 7.09 -27.72
N GLN A 200 19.34 7.87 -26.78
CA GLN A 200 20.02 9.13 -27.11
C GLN A 200 21.27 8.89 -27.97
N LYS A 201 22.04 7.84 -27.71
CA LYS A 201 23.16 7.43 -28.58
C LYS A 201 22.68 7.01 -29.97
N GLU A 202 21.56 6.29 -30.07
CA GLU A 202 20.94 5.95 -31.36
C GLU A 202 20.53 7.20 -32.13
N VAL A 203 19.87 8.16 -31.47
CA VAL A 203 19.46 9.45 -32.07
C VAL A 203 20.67 10.20 -32.62
N GLU A 204 21.76 10.27 -31.86
CA GLU A 204 23.00 10.94 -32.29
C GLU A 204 23.63 10.26 -33.52
N GLN A 205 23.64 8.92 -33.55
CA GLN A 205 24.15 8.15 -34.68
C GLN A 205 23.28 8.35 -35.94
N SER A 206 21.97 8.20 -35.82
CA SER A 206 21.03 8.39 -36.94
C SER A 206 21.05 9.83 -37.45
N TYR A 207 21.18 10.82 -36.56
CA TYR A 207 21.34 12.22 -36.95
C TYR A 207 22.61 12.46 -37.76
N GLY A 208 23.73 11.87 -37.34
CA GLY A 208 24.99 11.92 -38.08
C GLY A 208 24.85 11.34 -39.50
N GLN A 209 24.23 10.18 -39.63
CA GLN A 209 23.98 9.53 -40.93
C GLN A 209 23.06 10.38 -41.83
N LEU A 210 21.99 10.94 -41.25
CA LEU A 210 21.07 11.84 -41.96
C LEU A 210 21.79 13.08 -42.51
N LYS A 211 22.68 13.68 -41.71
CA LYS A 211 23.48 14.85 -42.12
C LYS A 211 24.49 14.53 -43.21
N MET A 212 25.09 13.34 -43.18
CA MET A 212 25.96 12.88 -44.26
C MET A 212 25.20 12.70 -45.57
N GLU A 213 24.02 12.09 -45.55
CA GLU A 213 23.20 11.92 -46.76
C GLU A 213 22.64 13.25 -47.28
N GLU A 214 22.33 14.20 -46.40
CA GLU A 214 21.96 15.57 -46.78
C GLU A 214 23.11 16.26 -47.53
N HIS A 215 24.35 16.11 -47.03
CA HIS A 215 25.54 16.60 -47.71
C HIS A 215 25.73 15.96 -49.09
N PHE A 216 25.69 14.63 -49.19
CA PHE A 216 25.83 13.92 -50.47
C PHE A 216 24.73 14.27 -51.47
N PHE A 217 23.49 14.47 -51.00
CA PHE A 217 22.41 14.95 -51.84
C PHE A 217 22.70 16.35 -52.40
N SER A 218 23.25 17.25 -51.58
CA SER A 218 23.59 18.62 -52.00
C SER A 218 24.74 18.69 -53.01
N GLU A 219 25.68 17.74 -52.95
CA GLU A 219 26.85 17.66 -53.84
C GLU A 219 26.62 16.78 -55.09
N ALA A 220 25.42 16.20 -55.25
CA ALA A 220 25.15 15.25 -56.30
C ALA A 220 25.31 15.87 -57.71
N SER A 221 26.29 15.38 -58.45
CA SER A 221 26.63 15.85 -59.81
C SER A 221 25.75 15.28 -60.91
N SER A 222 24.86 14.33 -60.60
CA SER A 222 23.94 13.71 -61.56
C SER A 222 22.55 13.48 -61.00
N LEU A 223 21.55 13.47 -61.89
CA LEU A 223 20.15 13.28 -61.53
C LEU A 223 19.88 11.91 -60.91
N ASP A 224 20.57 10.87 -61.37
CA ASP A 224 20.45 9.51 -60.82
C ASP A 224 21.11 9.39 -59.43
N ALA A 225 22.26 10.04 -59.22
CA ALA A 225 22.85 10.12 -57.88
C ALA A 225 21.95 10.88 -56.91
N ALA A 226 21.40 12.03 -57.33
CA ALA A 226 20.47 12.81 -56.52
C ALA A 226 19.22 12.00 -56.12
N ARG A 227 18.66 11.21 -57.04
CA ARG A 227 17.52 10.32 -56.74
C ARG A 227 17.86 9.25 -55.72
N ARG A 228 19.04 8.64 -55.79
CA ARG A 228 19.50 7.63 -54.81
C ARG A 228 19.72 8.25 -53.43
N HIS A 229 20.46 9.36 -53.34
CA HIS A 229 20.69 10.05 -52.06
C HIS A 229 19.39 10.56 -51.45
N LYS A 230 18.42 11.02 -52.26
CA LYS A 230 17.09 11.38 -51.77
C LYS A 230 16.32 10.19 -51.18
N ALA A 231 16.44 9.00 -51.77
CA ALA A 231 15.82 7.78 -51.25
C ALA A 231 16.48 7.35 -49.93
N ASN A 232 17.81 7.38 -49.87
CA ASN A 232 18.57 7.09 -48.65
C ASN A 232 18.26 8.09 -47.54
N TRP A 233 18.23 9.39 -47.85
CA TRP A 233 17.88 10.45 -46.90
C TRP A 233 16.51 10.21 -46.28
N ARG A 234 15.50 9.82 -47.07
CA ARG A 234 14.15 9.52 -46.55
C ARG A 234 14.15 8.32 -45.60
N MET A 235 14.93 7.29 -45.93
CA MET A 235 15.10 6.12 -45.06
C MET A 235 15.77 6.52 -43.73
N GLN A 236 16.82 7.32 -43.80
CA GLN A 236 17.54 7.82 -42.63
C GLN A 236 16.70 8.77 -41.78
N ALA A 237 15.87 9.61 -42.41
CA ALA A 237 14.94 10.50 -41.71
C ALA A 237 13.93 9.71 -40.89
N TYR A 238 13.37 8.64 -41.47
CA TYR A 238 12.46 7.73 -40.75
C TYR A 238 13.16 7.00 -39.59
N GLN A 239 14.41 6.54 -39.79
CA GLN A 239 15.19 5.91 -38.72
C GLN A 239 15.48 6.88 -37.57
N PHE A 240 15.82 8.13 -37.89
CA PHE A 240 16.03 9.18 -36.92
C PHE A 240 14.75 9.50 -36.13
N GLU A 241 13.62 9.71 -36.82
CA GLU A 241 12.31 9.97 -36.19
C GLU A 241 11.92 8.82 -35.25
N SER A 242 12.03 7.57 -35.72
CA SER A 242 11.73 6.40 -34.89
C SER A 242 12.66 6.27 -33.66
N ALA A 243 13.93 6.68 -33.78
CA ALA A 243 14.84 6.69 -32.64
C ALA A 243 14.47 7.81 -31.64
N GLN A 244 14.03 8.97 -32.13
CA GLN A 244 13.53 10.06 -31.28
C GLN A 244 12.28 9.64 -30.52
N ASP A 245 11.31 9.00 -31.19
CA ASP A 245 10.09 8.52 -30.55
C ASP A 245 10.39 7.55 -29.39
N ARG A 246 11.28 6.56 -29.62
CA ARG A 246 11.68 5.62 -28.57
C ARG A 246 12.36 6.31 -27.38
N ARG A 247 13.22 7.31 -27.65
CA ARG A 247 13.87 8.09 -26.59
C ARG A 247 12.83 8.86 -25.79
N ASP A 248 11.90 9.52 -26.47
CA ASP A 248 10.90 10.38 -25.84
C ASP A 248 9.91 9.54 -25.01
N GLU A 249 9.50 8.36 -25.49
CA GLU A 249 8.73 7.38 -24.70
C GLU A 249 9.46 6.93 -23.43
N ALA A 250 10.76 6.61 -23.54
CA ALA A 250 11.57 6.23 -22.39
C ALA A 250 11.76 7.40 -21.40
N TYR A 251 11.90 8.61 -21.92
CA TYR A 251 12.00 9.84 -21.13
C TYR A 251 10.71 10.13 -20.37
N ASP A 252 9.55 10.03 -21.02
CA ASP A 252 8.25 10.21 -20.39
C ASP A 252 7.98 9.16 -19.31
N ALA A 253 8.41 7.91 -19.54
CA ALA A 253 8.36 6.86 -18.53
C ALA A 253 9.27 7.17 -17.33
N ALA A 254 10.51 7.60 -17.58
CA ALA A 254 11.45 8.00 -16.52
C ALA A 254 10.89 9.18 -15.69
N LYS A 255 10.32 10.18 -16.37
CA LYS A 255 9.66 11.32 -15.76
C LYS A 255 8.52 10.90 -14.84
N HIS A 256 7.67 9.97 -15.28
CA HIS A 256 6.60 9.42 -14.44
C HIS A 256 7.13 8.77 -13.15
N TYR A 257 8.19 7.96 -13.24
CA TYR A 257 8.80 7.35 -12.06
C TYR A 257 9.43 8.39 -11.14
N ALA A 258 10.08 9.41 -11.69
CA ALA A 258 10.67 10.51 -10.92
C ALA A 258 9.61 11.36 -10.20
N GLU A 259 8.49 11.66 -10.86
CA GLU A 259 7.36 12.38 -10.27
C GLU A 259 6.68 11.54 -9.17
N PHE A 260 6.48 10.24 -9.40
CA PHE A 260 5.93 9.35 -8.39
C PHE A 260 6.87 9.19 -7.18
N PHE A 261 8.18 9.10 -7.43
CA PHE A 261 9.20 9.06 -6.38
C PHE A 261 9.18 10.34 -5.54
N LYS A 262 9.16 11.50 -6.20
CA LYS A 262 9.05 12.80 -5.54
C LYS A 262 7.78 12.89 -4.69
N PHE A 263 6.65 12.45 -5.24
CA PHE A 263 5.39 12.40 -4.49
C PHE A 263 5.51 11.57 -3.21
N ILE A 264 6.13 10.39 -3.27
CA ILE A 264 6.33 9.53 -2.09
C ILE A 264 7.17 10.25 -1.04
N VAL A 265 8.31 10.81 -1.42
CA VAL A 265 9.24 11.50 -0.50
C VAL A 265 8.64 12.76 0.13
N GLU A 266 7.84 13.52 -0.63
CA GLU A 266 7.22 14.75 -0.14
C GLU A 266 6.03 14.50 0.78
N ASN A 267 5.39 13.33 0.69
CA ASN A 267 4.14 13.03 1.40
C ASN A 267 4.31 12.00 2.53
N TYR A 268 5.41 11.27 2.61
CA TYR A 268 5.58 10.16 3.55
C TYR A 268 7.01 10.11 4.08
#